data_AF-A0AA35I9R4-F1
#
_entry.id   AF-A0AA35I9R4-F1
#
_cell.length_a   1.000
_cell.length_b   1.000
_cell.length_c   1.000
_cell.angle_alpha   90.00
_cell.angle_beta   90.00
_cell.angle_gamma   90.00
#
_symmetry.space_group_name_H-M   'P 1'
#
loop_
_entity.id
_entity.type
_entity.pdbx_description
1 polymer ?
#
loop_
_entity_poly.entity_id
_entity_poly.type
_entity_poly.pdbx_seq_one_letter_code
_entity_poly.pdbx_strand_id
1 'polypeptide(L)'
;MQPANSNKTQIVYVGSRTTRERNARGAGITIYRHDPQTGRSELIQTISNLTNPSFLCLDQTQSLLFCVHGDQSTVSHSKLSQPAERSPR
;
A
#
# COMPACT_ATOMS: atom_id res chain seq x y z
N MET A 1 23.63 0.70 25.55
CA MET A 1 23.55 1.47 24.29
C MET A 1 22.94 0.55 23.24
N GLN A 2 21.73 0.83 22.75
CA GLN A 2 21.09 0.06 21.68
C GLN A 2 21.82 0.36 20.35
N PRO A 3 22.13 -0.62 19.49
CA PRO A 3 22.75 -0.33 18.19
C PRO A 3 21.79 0.47 17.29
N ALA A 4 22.37 1.32 16.43
CA ALA A 4 21.65 2.19 15.50
C ALA A 4 20.62 1.41 14.66
N ASN A 5 19.38 1.91 14.67
CA ASN A 5 18.24 1.34 13.95
C ASN A 5 18.58 1.11 12.46
N SER A 6 18.35 -0.12 11.97
CA SER A 6 18.46 -0.47 10.56
C SER A 6 17.66 0.51 9.68
N ASN A 7 18.37 1.22 8.81
CA ASN A 7 17.81 2.07 7.76
C ASN A 7 17.12 1.22 6.68
N LYS A 8 15.98 0.64 7.03
CA LYS A 8 15.17 -0.10 6.06
C LYS A 8 14.08 0.81 5.54
N THR A 9 14.22 1.21 4.28
CA THR A 9 13.16 1.80 3.48
C THR A 9 11.87 1.00 3.65
N GLN A 10 10.78 1.67 4.00
CA GLN A 10 9.50 1.02 4.28
C GLN A 10 8.57 1.14 3.07
N ILE A 11 7.81 0.08 2.80
CA ILE A 11 6.73 0.14 1.81
C ILE A 11 5.41 0.33 2.56
N VAL A 12 4.67 1.37 2.20
CA VAL A 12 3.42 1.76 2.86
C VAL A 12 2.28 1.61 1.87
N TYR A 13 1.24 0.87 2.26
CA TYR A 13 0.02 0.65 1.48
C TYR A 13 -1.10 1.47 2.09
N VAL A 14 -1.75 2.31 1.29
CA VAL A 14 -2.85 3.18 1.73
C VAL A 14 -4.08 2.86 0.90
N GLY A 15 -5.11 2.31 1.55
CA GLY A 15 -6.43 2.10 0.97
C GLY A 15 -7.29 3.36 1.06
N SER A 16 -8.08 3.64 0.02
CA SER A 16 -8.97 4.79 -0.04
C SER A 16 -10.34 4.40 -0.59
N ARG A 17 -11.41 4.95 -0.02
CA ARG A 17 -12.75 4.78 -0.59
C ARG A 17 -12.83 5.44 -1.97
N THR A 18 -13.46 4.76 -2.92
CA THR A 18 -13.49 5.12 -4.34
C THR A 18 -14.90 5.41 -4.86
N THR A 19 -15.94 5.03 -4.13
CA THR A 19 -17.32 5.09 -4.64
C THR A 19 -17.97 6.47 -4.48
N ARG A 20 -18.81 6.81 -5.48
CA ARG A 20 -19.55 8.08 -5.53
C ARG A 20 -20.62 8.17 -4.44
N GLU A 21 -21.20 7.05 -4.03
CA GLU A 21 -22.20 6.94 -2.96
C GLU A 21 -21.65 7.44 -1.61
N ARG A 22 -20.32 7.52 -1.45
CA ARG A 22 -19.65 8.10 -0.28
C ARG A 22 -19.06 9.49 -0.54
N ASN A 23 -19.35 10.11 -1.69
CA ASN A 23 -18.68 11.31 -2.20
C ASN A 23 -17.16 11.20 -2.18
N ALA A 24 -16.64 9.97 -2.33
CA ALA A 24 -15.22 9.71 -2.20
C ALA A 24 -14.48 10.02 -3.50
N ARG A 25 -13.19 10.39 -3.38
CA ARG A 25 -12.28 10.70 -4.50
C ARG A 25 -10.99 9.89 -4.45
N GLY A 26 -10.97 8.81 -3.66
CA GLY A 26 -9.81 7.94 -3.52
C GLY A 26 -9.51 7.19 -4.81
N ALA A 27 -8.23 6.89 -5.04
CA ALA A 27 -7.74 6.24 -6.25
C ALA A 27 -7.68 4.70 -6.14
N GLY A 28 -8.09 4.13 -5.01
CA GLY A 28 -7.92 2.70 -4.71
C GLY A 28 -6.83 2.50 -3.66
N ILE A 29 -5.82 1.66 -3.98
CA ILE A 29 -4.65 1.44 -3.11
C ILE A 29 -3.46 2.21 -3.70
N THR A 30 -2.92 3.16 -2.93
CA THR A 30 -1.66 3.84 -3.26
C THR A 30 -0.51 3.28 -2.45
N ILE A 31 0.63 3.03 -3.11
CA ILE A 31 1.82 2.40 -2.52
C ILE A 31 2.95 3.41 -2.51
N TYR A 32 3.57 3.60 -1.36
CA TYR A 32 4.65 4.56 -1.16
C TYR A 32 5.93 3.87 -0.71
N ARG A 33 7.05 4.42 -1.16
CA ARG A 33 8.36 4.24 -0.53
C ARG A 33 8.53 5.30 0.55
N HIS A 34 8.60 4.90 1.80
CA HIS A 34 8.72 5.79 2.96
C HIS A 34 10.12 5.75 3.56
N ASP A 35 10.70 6.93 3.73
CA ASP A 35 11.94 7.15 4.46
C ASP A 35 11.60 7.55 5.92
N PRO A 36 11.84 6.67 6.90
CA PRO A 36 11.51 6.96 8.29
C PRO A 36 12.41 8.01 8.94
N GLN A 37 13.57 8.34 8.36
CA GLN A 37 14.45 9.38 8.89
C GLN A 37 13.95 10.77 8.52
N THR A 38 13.57 10.96 7.26
CA THR A 38 13.12 12.27 6.75
C THR A 38 11.61 12.46 6.81
N GLY A 39 10.86 11.38 7.02
CA GLY A 39 9.39 11.36 6.96
C GLY A 39 8.84 11.49 5.54
N ARG A 40 9.71 11.50 4.51
CA ARG A 40 9.29 11.65 3.11
C ARG A 40 8.70 10.35 2.58
N SER A 41 7.63 10.48 1.82
CA SER A 41 6.97 9.37 1.13
C SER A 41 6.89 9.67 -0.35
N GLU A 42 7.43 8.77 -1.16
CA GLU A 42 7.37 8.84 -2.61
C GLU A 42 6.34 7.82 -3.12
N LEU A 43 5.36 8.28 -3.91
CA LEU A 43 4.39 7.40 -4.54
C LEU A 43 5.09 6.55 -5.60
N ILE A 44 5.04 5.23 -5.44
CA ILE A 44 5.69 4.29 -6.38
C ILE A 44 4.69 3.54 -7.27
N GLN A 45 3.44 3.36 -6.80
CA GLN A 45 2.40 2.67 -7.57
C GLN A 45 1.00 3.05 -7.09
N THR A 46 0.03 3.00 -8.00
CA THR A 46 -1.41 3.04 -7.66
C THR A 46 -2.09 1.82 -8.27
N ILE A 47 -2.85 1.09 -7.46
CA ILE A 47 -3.76 0.02 -7.91
C ILE A 47 -5.16 0.62 -7.92
N SER A 48 -5.62 0.96 -9.13
CA SER A 48 -6.95 1.49 -9.40
C SER A 48 -7.98 0.38 -9.64
N ASN A 49 -9.23 0.75 -9.94
CA ASN A 49 -10.33 -0.17 -10.24
C ASN A 49 -10.68 -1.12 -9.09
N LEU A 50 -10.28 -0.78 -7.86
CA LEU A 50 -10.73 -1.43 -6.64
C LEU A 50 -11.87 -0.61 -6.03
N THR A 51 -12.92 -1.29 -5.62
CA THR A 51 -14.06 -0.64 -4.97
C THR A 51 -13.82 -0.58 -3.47
N ASN A 52 -13.69 0.63 -2.93
CA ASN A 52 -13.56 0.89 -1.48
C ASN A 52 -12.57 -0.01 -0.70
N PRO A 53 -11.28 -0.11 -1.08
CA PRO A 53 -10.28 -0.80 -0.28
C PRO A 53 -10.14 -0.13 1.11
N SER A 54 -10.83 -0.66 2.11
CA SER A 54 -10.99 -0.01 3.42
C SER A 54 -10.08 -0.58 4.49
N PHE A 55 -9.68 -1.84 4.35
CA PHE A 55 -8.74 -2.48 5.26
C PHE A 55 -7.77 -3.36 4.47
N LEU A 56 -6.49 -3.23 4.79
CA LEU A 56 -5.40 -3.92 4.12
C LEU A 56 -4.60 -4.71 5.16
N CYS A 57 -4.19 -5.93 4.79
CA CYS A 57 -3.35 -6.76 5.64
C CYS A 57 -2.35 -7.53 4.78
N LEU A 58 -1.12 -7.67 5.28
CA LEU A 58 -0.12 -8.53 4.67
C LEU A 58 -0.16 -9.91 5.32
N ASP A 59 0.17 -10.93 4.55
CA ASP A 59 0.51 -12.22 5.14
C ASP A 59 1.85 -12.15 5.92
N GLN A 60 2.17 -13.20 6.67
CA GLN A 60 3.38 -13.24 7.49
C GLN A 60 4.67 -13.15 6.66
N THR A 61 4.65 -13.62 5.41
CA THR A 61 5.82 -13.57 4.51
C THR A 61 5.94 -12.27 3.73
N GLN A 62 4.95 -11.37 3.85
CA GLN A 62 4.83 -10.13 3.08
C GLN A 62 4.87 -10.34 1.56
N SER A 63 4.32 -11.46 1.10
CA SER A 63 4.21 -11.82 -0.32
C SER A 63 2.78 -11.72 -0.84
N LEU A 64 1.78 -11.60 0.04
CA LEU A 64 0.38 -11.40 -0.29
C LEU A 64 -0.18 -10.18 0.43
N LEU A 65 -0.96 -9.38 -0.31
CA LEU A 65 -1.76 -8.28 0.22
C LEU A 65 -3.24 -8.65 0.14
N PHE A 66 -3.91 -8.71 1.29
CA PHE A 66 -5.36 -8.86 1.40
C PHE A 66 -6.04 -7.50 1.48
N CYS A 67 -7.20 -7.38 0.83
CA CYS A 67 -8.01 -6.17 0.79
C CYS A 67 -9.47 -6.49 1.10
N VAL A 68 -9.99 -5.89 2.17
CA VAL A 68 -11.43 -5.88 2.47
C VAL A 68 -12.07 -4.70 1.74
N HIS A 69 -13.14 -4.99 1.00
CA HIS A 69 -13.89 -3.99 0.24
C HIS A 69 -15.05 -3.46 1.08
N GLY A 70 -14.95 -2.20 1.48
CA GLY A 70 -15.99 -1.52 2.26
C GLY A 70 -17.29 -1.40 1.48
N ASP A 71 -18.41 -1.54 2.18
CA ASP A 71 -19.76 -1.57 1.59
C ASP A 71 -20.00 -2.78 0.66
N GLN A 72 -19.11 -3.79 0.71
CA GLN A 72 -19.25 -5.08 0.04
C GLN A 72 -19.06 -6.24 1.04
N SER A 73 -19.22 -7.47 0.54
CA SER A 73 -19.05 -8.70 1.33
C SER A 73 -17.89 -9.56 0.82
N THR A 74 -16.92 -8.95 0.14
CA THR A 74 -15.82 -9.63 -0.54
C THR A 74 -14.46 -9.22 0.01
N VAL A 75 -13.51 -10.15 -0.09
CA VAL A 75 -12.09 -9.93 0.16
C VAL A 75 -11.35 -10.33 -1.10
N SER A 76 -10.43 -9.49 -1.55
CA SER A 76 -9.50 -9.82 -2.62
C SER A 76 -8.09 -9.98 -2.07
N HIS A 77 -7.23 -10.67 -2.82
CA HIS A 77 -5.81 -10.75 -2.52
C HIS A 77 -4.97 -10.52 -3.77
N SER A 78 -3.75 -10.02 -3.59
CA SER A 78 -2.80 -9.80 -4.67
C SER A 78 -1.41 -10.28 -4.26
N LYS A 79 -0.69 -10.91 -5.20
CA LYS A 79 0.71 -11.29 -4.98
C LYS A 79 1.61 -10.08 -5.15
N LEU A 80 2.47 -9.87 -4.17
CA LEU A 80 3.45 -8.80 -4.16
C LEU A 80 4.71 -9.29 -4.87
N SER A 81 5.17 -8.48 -5.81
CA SER A 81 6.49 -8.60 -6.41
C SER A 81 7.36 -7.54 -5.77
N GLN A 82 8.66 -7.81 -5.61
CA GLN A 82 9.56 -6.73 -5.22
C GLN A 82 9.49 -5.61 -6.25
N PRO A 83 9.41 -4.33 -5.83
CA PRO A 83 9.48 -3.23 -6.77
C PRO A 83 10.82 -3.35 -7.49
N ALA A 84 10.79 -3.42 -8.82
CA ALA A 84 12.01 -3.47 -9.62
C ALA A 84 12.90 -2.29 -9.20
N GLU A 85 14.13 -2.57 -8.76
CA GLU A 85 15.12 -1.52 -8.55
C GLU A 85 15.26 -0.78 -9.88
N ARG A 86 14.80 0.48 -9.93
CA ARG A 86 15.04 1.31 -11.11
C ARG A 86 16.55 1.43 -11.26
N SER A 87 17.09 0.92 -12.37
CA SER A 87 18.48 1.18 -12.71
C SER A 87 18.65 2.70 -12.80
N PRO A 88 19.68 3.28 -12.18
CA PRO A 88 20.01 4.67 -12.46
C PRO A 88 20.38 4.76 -13.95
N ARG A 89 19.77 5.72 -14.65
CA ARG A 89 20.24 6.19 -15.96
C ARG A 89 21.23 7.32 -15.75
#